data_AF-A0AA86P2W0-F1
#
_entry.id   AF-A0AA86P2W0-F1
#
_cell.length_a   1.000
_cell.length_b   1.000
_cell.length_c   1.000
_cell.angle_alpha   90.00
_cell.angle_beta   90.00
_cell.angle_gamma   90.00
#
_symmetry.space_group_name_H-M   'P 1'
#
loop_
_entity.id
_entity.type
_entity.pdbx_description
1 polymer ?
#
loop_
_entity_poly.entity_id
_entity_poly.type
_entity_poly.pdbx_seq_one_letter_code
_entity_poly.pdbx_strand_id
1 'polypeptide(L)'
;MQLYNAMEVDVELLLKELKLTEFKNQTAQTLSGGQKRRLSIAMAMTMQPKVLAFDEPSCGLGVTTKRFVHQAILNVLSKDTTLLLTTHDMEEVEALVDQCCIMHLGKVLKIGSVAQMCAQQKFDLKIRGNDALVQVLVEELRCEYPTKNAVCDFWCFSVTNMGQLQIMNVLNSHGLLESEWIIEAAKMEQIFMEVVDSAQ
;
A
#
# COMPACT_ATOMS: atom_id res chain seq x y z
N MET A 1 45.33 -4.50 -6.73
CA MET A 1 44.36 -4.59 -5.61
C MET A 1 43.82 -3.18 -5.35
N GLN A 2 43.10 -2.61 -6.32
CA GLN A 2 42.38 -1.34 -6.18
C GLN A 2 40.94 -1.71 -5.85
N LEU A 3 40.61 -1.77 -4.56
CA LEU A 3 39.26 -2.04 -4.07
C LEU A 3 38.66 -0.70 -3.61
N TYR A 4 37.54 -0.34 -4.23
CA TYR A 4 36.56 0.65 -3.79
C TYR A 4 37.05 2.10 -3.66
N ASN A 5 36.85 2.88 -4.73
CA ASN A 5 36.45 4.28 -4.56
C ASN A 5 35.13 4.26 -3.78
N ALA A 6 35.18 4.52 -2.48
CA ALA A 6 33.98 4.71 -1.67
C ALA A 6 33.23 5.91 -2.25
N MET A 7 32.08 5.66 -2.88
CA MET A 7 31.04 6.70 -2.92
C MET A 7 30.77 7.03 -1.46
N GLU A 8 31.14 8.24 -1.02
CA GLU A 8 30.75 8.71 0.30
C GLU A 8 29.23 8.69 0.35
N VAL A 9 28.70 7.73 1.10
CA VAL A 9 27.26 7.69 1.34
C VAL A 9 26.96 8.86 2.25
N ASP A 10 26.05 9.73 1.80
CA ASP A 10 25.65 10.91 2.56
C ASP A 10 24.83 10.48 3.78
N VAL A 11 25.54 10.21 4.88
CA VAL A 11 24.97 9.84 6.17
C VAL A 11 24.07 10.97 6.69
N GLU A 12 24.39 12.23 6.41
CA GLU A 12 23.55 13.36 6.84
C GLU A 12 22.22 13.38 6.09
N LEU A 13 22.23 13.08 4.78
CA LEU A 13 21.00 12.90 4.01
C LEU A 13 20.16 11.76 4.59
N LEU A 14 20.75 10.60 4.87
CA LEU A 14 20.05 9.46 5.47
C LEU A 14 19.42 9.82 6.83
N LEU A 15 20.19 10.48 7.70
CA LEU A 15 19.70 10.93 9.00
C LEU A 15 18.57 11.94 8.84
N LYS A 16 18.64 12.85 7.85
CA LYS A 16 17.60 13.84 7.58
C LYS A 16 16.31 13.18 7.08
N GLU A 17 16.40 12.35 6.03
CA GLU A 17 15.25 11.66 5.41
C GLU A 17 14.53 10.76 6.41
N LEU A 18 15.29 10.05 7.25
CA LEU A 18 14.72 9.18 8.28
C LEU A 18 14.40 9.90 9.59
N LYS A 19 14.51 11.24 9.66
CA LYS A 19 14.23 12.06 10.84
C LYS A 19 14.98 11.58 12.10
N LEU A 20 16.27 11.36 11.95
CA LEU A 20 17.21 10.91 12.98
C LEU A 20 18.30 11.94 13.32
N THR A 21 18.34 13.10 12.65
CA THR A 21 19.36 14.14 12.86
C THR A 21 19.53 14.56 14.32
N GLU A 22 18.43 14.75 15.05
CA GLU A 22 18.44 15.14 16.47
C GLU A 22 18.97 14.04 17.42
N PHE A 23 19.01 12.79 16.93
CA PHE A 23 19.48 11.62 17.67
C PHE A 23 20.90 11.20 17.30
N LYS A 24 21.58 11.94 16.40
CA LYS A 24 22.90 11.57 15.86
C LYS A 24 23.96 11.24 16.93
N ASN A 25 23.95 11.99 18.04
CA ASN A 25 24.92 11.84 19.13
C ASN A 25 24.36 11.01 20.31
N GLN A 26 23.20 10.37 20.16
CA GLN A 26 22.61 9.53 21.20
C GLN A 26 22.99 8.07 21.01
N THR A 27 23.19 7.35 22.13
CA THR A 27 23.46 5.92 22.09
C THR A 27 22.22 5.16 21.57
N ALA A 28 22.40 4.23 20.64
CA ALA A 28 21.29 3.48 20.05
C ALA A 28 20.38 2.79 21.09
N GLN A 29 20.90 2.44 22.27
CA GLN A 29 20.14 1.85 23.37
C GLN A 29 19.03 2.78 23.90
N THR A 30 19.24 4.10 23.91
CA THR A 30 18.29 5.09 24.47
C THR A 30 17.15 5.43 23.50
N LEU A 31 17.24 4.96 22.25
CA LEU A 31 16.23 5.19 21.23
C LEU A 31 14.95 4.37 21.49
N SER A 32 13.80 4.96 21.15
CA SER A 32 12.51 4.27 21.11
C SER A 32 12.50 3.15 20.06
N GLY A 33 11.56 2.21 20.14
CA GLY A 33 11.47 1.10 19.18
C GLY A 33 11.40 1.59 17.72
N GLY A 34 10.57 2.61 17.45
CA GLY A 34 10.45 3.18 16.11
C GLY A 34 11.69 3.97 15.66
N GLN A 35 12.42 4.61 16.57
CA GLN A 35 13.72 5.22 16.26
C GLN A 35 14.78 4.16 15.93
N LYS A 36 14.84 3.07 16.69
CA LYS A 36 15.75 1.93 16.43
C LYS A 36 15.47 1.29 15.07
N ARG A 37 14.19 1.16 14.70
CA ARG A 37 13.81 0.62 13.39
C ARG A 37 14.28 1.50 12.24
N ARG A 38 14.06 2.82 12.35
CA ARG A 38 14.58 3.80 11.37
C ARG A 38 16.09 3.79 11.29
N LEU A 39 16.78 3.67 12.43
CA LEU A 39 18.24 3.56 12.46
C LEU A 39 18.70 2.28 11.75
N SER A 40 18.02 1.15 11.95
CA SER A 40 18.33 -0.11 11.26
C SER A 40 18.18 0.02 9.74
N ILE A 41 17.13 0.72 9.27
CA ILE A 41 16.94 1.03 7.83
C ILE A 41 18.09 1.91 7.33
N ALA A 42 18.43 2.98 8.05
CA ALA A 42 19.54 3.88 7.71
C ALA A 42 20.86 3.11 7.56
N MET A 43 21.16 2.24 8.52
CA MET A 43 22.38 1.41 8.52
C MET A 43 22.45 0.51 7.29
N ALA A 44 21.35 -0.15 6.92
CA ALA A 44 21.31 -1.02 5.76
C ALA A 44 21.51 -0.26 4.44
N MET A 45 20.94 0.95 4.34
CA MET A 45 21.08 1.82 3.17
C MET A 45 22.47 2.48 3.07
N THR A 46 23.17 2.64 4.19
CA THR A 46 24.51 3.26 4.25
C THR A 46 25.54 2.49 3.41
N MET A 47 25.32 1.21 3.10
CA MET A 47 26.25 0.40 2.31
C MET A 47 26.04 0.48 0.80
N GLN A 48 24.99 1.17 0.32
CA GLN A 48 24.59 1.20 -1.09
C GLN A 48 24.70 -0.19 -1.79
N PRO A 49 24.10 -1.24 -1.21
CA PRO A 49 24.27 -2.58 -1.75
C PRO A 49 23.56 -2.71 -3.10
N LYS A 50 24.02 -3.65 -3.95
CA LYS A 50 23.29 -4.02 -5.17
C LYS A 50 21.93 -4.67 -4.88
N VAL A 51 21.82 -5.34 -3.73
CA VAL A 51 20.58 -5.95 -3.25
C VAL A 51 20.39 -5.57 -1.79
N LEU A 52 19.25 -4.96 -1.48
CA LEU A 52 18.84 -4.57 -0.13
C LEU A 52 17.64 -5.42 0.27
N ALA A 53 17.74 -6.14 1.38
CA ALA A 53 16.65 -6.96 1.89
C ALA A 53 16.09 -6.37 3.19
N PHE A 54 14.79 -6.13 3.23
CA PHE A 54 14.07 -5.71 4.43
C PHE A 54 13.06 -6.76 4.84
N ASP A 55 13.15 -7.16 6.10
CA ASP A 55 12.15 -7.99 6.75
C ASP A 55 11.24 -7.13 7.63
N GLU A 56 10.01 -6.91 7.17
CA GLU A 56 8.93 -6.17 7.86
C GLU A 56 9.31 -4.72 8.28
N PRO A 57 9.99 -3.91 7.44
CA PRO A 57 10.70 -2.71 7.87
C PRO A 57 9.82 -1.69 8.60
N SER A 58 8.54 -1.59 8.24
CA SER A 58 7.57 -0.67 8.87
C SER A 58 6.88 -1.23 10.12
N CYS A 59 7.14 -2.48 10.51
CA CYS A 59 6.53 -3.10 11.68
C CYS A 59 6.80 -2.30 12.97
N GLY A 60 5.74 -2.07 13.75
CA GLY A 60 5.80 -1.30 15.00
C GLY A 60 5.94 0.22 14.81
N LEU A 61 5.90 0.73 13.58
CA LEU A 61 5.83 2.17 13.30
C LEU A 61 4.37 2.63 13.20
N GLY A 62 4.06 3.82 13.74
CA GLY A 62 2.75 4.45 13.55
C GLY A 62 2.50 4.84 12.10
N VAL A 63 1.24 4.97 11.69
CA VAL A 63 0.80 5.21 10.30
C VAL A 63 1.55 6.37 9.63
N THR A 64 1.61 7.53 10.29
CA THR A 64 2.34 8.71 9.77
C THR A 64 3.83 8.43 9.60
N THR A 65 4.39 7.60 10.48
CA THR A 65 5.81 7.23 10.45
C THR A 65 6.14 6.31 9.29
N LYS A 66 5.28 5.33 9.01
CA LYS A 66 5.44 4.42 7.88
C LYS A 66 5.56 5.17 6.56
N ARG A 67 4.60 6.07 6.29
CA ARG A 67 4.55 6.84 5.03
C ARG A 67 5.82 7.64 4.77
N PHE A 68 6.37 8.32 5.78
CA PHE A 68 7.62 9.04 5.56
C PHE A 68 8.81 8.10 5.41
N VAL A 69 8.84 6.96 6.11
CA VAL A 69 9.92 5.97 5.95
C VAL A 69 9.91 5.39 4.55
N HIS A 70 8.73 5.09 4.00
CA HIS A 70 8.58 4.65 2.60
C HIS A 70 9.12 5.70 1.64
N GLN A 71 8.75 6.96 1.82
CA GLN A 71 9.27 8.05 1.01
C GLN A 71 10.80 8.21 1.14
N ALA A 72 11.33 8.11 2.35
CA ALA A 72 12.77 8.17 2.60
C ALA A 72 13.52 7.04 1.90
N ILE A 73 12.96 5.82 1.91
CA ILE A 73 13.53 4.68 1.18
C ILE A 73 13.57 5.02 -0.31
N LEU A 74 12.46 5.45 -0.92
CA LEU A 74 12.41 5.81 -2.35
C LEU A 74 13.37 6.93 -2.72
N ASN A 75 13.55 7.93 -1.84
CA ASN A 75 14.43 9.07 -2.09
C ASN A 75 15.92 8.69 -2.08
N VAL A 76 16.32 7.74 -1.24
CA VAL A 76 17.73 7.40 -1.02
C VAL A 76 18.14 6.10 -1.73
N LEU A 77 17.19 5.26 -2.12
CA LEU A 77 17.47 4.04 -2.87
C LEU A 77 18.16 4.38 -4.20
N SER A 78 19.32 3.79 -4.43
CA SER A 78 20.01 3.93 -5.71
C SER A 78 19.23 3.21 -6.82
N LYS A 79 19.28 3.75 -8.04
CA LYS A 79 18.70 3.12 -9.23
C LYS A 79 19.31 1.75 -9.55
N ASP A 80 20.53 1.49 -9.08
CA ASP A 80 21.24 0.23 -9.28
C ASP A 80 21.02 -0.78 -8.12
N THR A 81 20.20 -0.42 -7.12
CA THR A 81 19.87 -1.29 -5.99
C THR A 81 18.53 -1.98 -6.20
N THR A 82 18.51 -3.30 -6.09
CA THR A 82 17.28 -4.09 -6.03
C THR A 82 16.80 -4.18 -4.58
N LEU A 83 15.56 -3.78 -4.31
CA LEU A 83 14.92 -3.93 -3.00
C LEU A 83 14.12 -5.26 -2.95
N LEU A 84 14.45 -6.12 -1.99
CA LEU A 84 13.65 -7.27 -1.60
C LEU A 84 12.94 -6.96 -0.29
N LEU A 85 11.63 -7.09 -0.27
CA LEU A 85 10.80 -6.73 0.87
C LEU A 85 9.90 -7.90 1.25
N THR A 86 9.88 -8.27 2.53
CA THR A 86 8.81 -9.08 3.13
C THR A 86 7.96 -8.19 4.02
N THR A 87 6.65 -8.23 3.81
CA THR A 87 5.69 -7.44 4.57
C THR A 87 4.31 -8.08 4.53
N HIS A 88 3.54 -7.88 5.60
CA HIS A 88 2.10 -8.12 5.63
C HIS A 88 1.30 -6.83 5.39
N ASP A 89 1.97 -5.68 5.26
CA ASP A 89 1.34 -4.39 5.03
C ASP A 89 1.18 -4.11 3.53
N MET A 90 -0.07 -4.07 3.07
CA MET A 90 -0.39 -3.87 1.66
C MET A 90 -0.14 -2.44 1.20
N GLU A 91 -0.24 -1.44 2.09
CA GLU A 91 0.13 -0.04 1.74
C GLU A 91 1.63 0.05 1.44
N GLU A 92 2.46 -0.74 2.14
CA GLU A 92 3.90 -0.80 1.91
C GLU A 92 4.24 -1.46 0.57
N VAL A 93 3.53 -2.52 0.18
CA VAL A 93 3.68 -3.16 -1.14
C VAL A 93 3.31 -2.17 -2.25
N GLU A 94 2.19 -1.47 -2.11
CA GLU A 94 1.74 -0.47 -3.10
C GLU A 94 2.70 0.71 -3.22
N ALA A 95 3.35 1.11 -2.12
CA ALA A 95 4.25 2.27 -2.10
C ALA A 95 5.66 1.97 -2.61
N LEU A 96 6.21 0.78 -2.34
CA LEU A 96 7.65 0.50 -2.53
C LEU A 96 7.97 -0.51 -3.64
N VAL A 97 7.00 -1.28 -4.13
CA VAL A 97 7.29 -2.52 -4.86
C VAL A 97 6.68 -2.52 -6.26
N ASP A 98 7.49 -2.83 -7.26
CA ASP A 98 7.02 -2.98 -8.66
C ASP A 98 6.42 -4.37 -8.94
N GLN A 99 6.98 -5.42 -8.34
CA GLN A 99 6.63 -6.83 -8.52
C GLN A 99 6.41 -7.50 -7.16
N CYS A 100 5.26 -8.13 -6.95
CA CYS A 100 4.96 -8.81 -5.69
C CYS A 100 4.74 -10.32 -5.89
N CYS A 101 5.00 -11.06 -4.82
CA CYS A 101 4.73 -12.49 -4.71
C CYS A 101 3.84 -12.73 -3.49
N ILE A 102 2.58 -13.11 -3.74
CA ILE A 102 1.61 -13.42 -2.68
C ILE A 102 1.84 -14.86 -2.23
N MET A 103 2.10 -15.03 -0.94
CA MET A 103 2.35 -16.32 -0.31
C MET A 103 1.31 -16.63 0.76
N HIS A 104 0.89 -17.89 0.86
CA HIS A 104 0.01 -18.40 1.91
C HIS A 104 0.39 -19.84 2.26
N LEU A 105 0.53 -20.16 3.56
CA LEU A 105 0.88 -21.49 4.08
C LEU A 105 2.10 -22.13 3.37
N GLY A 106 3.14 -21.33 3.12
CA GLY A 106 4.37 -21.77 2.46
C GLY A 106 4.27 -22.00 0.96
N LYS A 107 3.12 -21.69 0.34
CA LYS A 107 2.91 -21.78 -1.10
C LYS A 107 2.83 -20.39 -1.72
N VAL A 108 3.41 -20.25 -2.90
CA VAL A 108 3.19 -19.06 -3.75
C VAL A 108 1.84 -19.21 -4.44
N LEU A 109 0.96 -18.25 -4.22
CA LEU A 109 -0.37 -18.23 -4.83
C LEU A 109 -0.39 -17.40 -6.12
N LYS A 110 0.31 -16.26 -6.14
CA LYS A 110 0.33 -15.34 -7.28
C LYS A 110 1.63 -14.54 -7.33
N ILE A 111 2.15 -14.30 -8.53
CA ILE A 111 3.29 -13.41 -8.79
C ILE A 111 2.92 -12.47 -9.93
N GLY A 112 3.34 -11.21 -9.85
CA GLY A 112 3.18 -10.26 -10.95
C GLY A 112 3.43 -8.82 -10.55
N SER A 113 3.23 -7.90 -11.51
CA SER A 113 3.35 -6.48 -11.26
C SER A 113 2.22 -6.00 -10.35
N VAL A 114 2.56 -5.22 -9.32
CA VAL A 114 1.57 -4.55 -8.45
C VAL A 114 0.62 -3.71 -9.30
N ALA A 115 1.16 -2.93 -10.25
CA ALA A 115 0.37 -2.13 -11.17
C ALA A 115 -0.62 -2.96 -12.01
N GLN A 116 -0.20 -4.12 -12.53
CA GLN A 116 -1.09 -4.99 -13.32
C GLN A 116 -2.15 -5.67 -12.46
N MET A 117 -1.79 -6.04 -11.22
CA MET A 117 -2.75 -6.62 -10.28
C MET A 117 -3.83 -5.61 -9.92
N CYS A 118 -3.45 -4.36 -9.59
CA CYS A 118 -4.40 -3.30 -9.28
C CYS A 118 -5.15 -2.77 -10.52
N ALA A 119 -4.59 -2.89 -11.72
CA ALA A 119 -5.24 -2.45 -12.97
C ALA A 119 -6.38 -3.36 -13.44
N GLN A 120 -6.59 -4.53 -12.81
CA GLN A 120 -7.82 -5.30 -13.00
C GLN A 120 -8.97 -4.38 -12.58
N GLN A 121 -9.77 -3.88 -13.54
CA GLN A 121 -10.76 -2.79 -13.39
C GLN A 121 -11.88 -3.15 -12.40
N LYS A 122 -11.53 -3.17 -11.13
CA LYS A 122 -12.39 -3.40 -10.00
C LYS A 122 -12.41 -2.12 -9.18
N PHE A 123 -13.60 -1.59 -9.00
CA PHE A 123 -13.83 -0.43 -8.17
C PHE A 123 -14.78 -0.83 -7.06
N ASP A 124 -14.43 -0.45 -5.83
CA ASP A 124 -15.37 -0.52 -4.73
C ASP A 124 -16.17 0.78 -4.71
N LEU A 125 -17.47 0.64 -4.95
CA LEU A 125 -18.44 1.71 -4.89
C LEU A 125 -19.10 1.70 -3.51
N LYS A 126 -18.90 2.77 -2.74
CA LYS A 126 -19.57 2.99 -1.47
C LYS A 126 -20.67 4.03 -1.66
N ILE A 127 -21.91 3.66 -1.41
CA ILE A 127 -23.06 4.56 -1.46
C ILE A 127 -23.54 4.80 -0.02
N ARG A 128 -23.69 6.06 0.35
CA ARG A 128 -24.17 6.50 1.66
C ARG A 128 -25.63 6.92 1.55
N GLY A 129 -26.44 6.47 2.50
CA GLY A 129 -27.79 6.98 2.67
C GLY A 129 -28.83 5.89 2.89
N ASN A 130 -29.98 6.32 3.41
CA ASN A 130 -31.12 5.44 3.70
C ASN A 130 -32.41 5.97 3.05
N ASP A 131 -32.28 6.92 2.11
CA ASP A 131 -33.42 7.49 1.40
C ASP A 131 -33.98 6.50 0.37
N ALA A 132 -35.25 6.68 0.01
CA ALA A 132 -35.95 5.78 -0.90
C ALA A 132 -35.24 5.63 -2.26
N LEU A 133 -34.59 6.69 -2.76
CA LEU A 133 -33.79 6.64 -3.99
C LEU A 133 -32.57 5.73 -3.86
N VAL A 134 -31.85 5.83 -2.74
CA VAL A 134 -30.68 4.98 -2.46
C VAL A 134 -31.10 3.52 -2.37
N GLN A 135 -32.22 3.23 -1.71
CA GLN A 135 -32.75 1.86 -1.58
C GLN A 135 -33.07 1.23 -2.94
N VAL A 136 -33.76 1.96 -3.82
CA VAL A 136 -34.09 1.48 -5.18
C VAL A 136 -32.82 1.19 -5.99
N LEU A 137 -31.86 2.12 -5.98
CA LEU A 137 -30.60 1.94 -6.70
C LEU A 137 -29.76 0.79 -6.12
N VAL A 138 -29.73 0.64 -4.79
CA VAL A 138 -29.04 -0.46 -4.12
C VAL A 138 -29.63 -1.80 -4.52
N GLU A 139 -30.96 -1.92 -4.62
CA GLU A 139 -31.62 -3.14 -5.08
C GLU A 139 -31.27 -3.47 -6.54
N GLU A 140 -31.25 -2.47 -7.41
CA GLU A 140 -30.83 -2.62 -8.81
C GLU A 140 -29.37 -3.09 -8.91
N LEU A 141 -28.45 -2.39 -8.25
CA LEU A 141 -27.02 -2.71 -8.27
C LEU A 141 -26.72 -4.06 -7.63
N ARG A 142 -27.48 -4.49 -6.62
CA ARG A 142 -27.29 -5.78 -5.95
C ARG A 142 -27.61 -6.97 -6.84
N CYS A 143 -28.46 -6.78 -7.85
CA CYS A 143 -28.77 -7.82 -8.83
C CYS A 143 -27.62 -8.05 -9.82
N GLU A 144 -26.84 -7.00 -10.09
CA GLU A 144 -25.77 -7.02 -11.09
C GLU A 144 -24.37 -7.18 -10.46
N TYR A 145 -24.16 -6.63 -9.26
CA TYR A 145 -22.87 -6.58 -8.59
C TYR A 145 -22.92 -7.16 -7.17
N PRO A 146 -21.90 -7.93 -6.75
CA PRO A 146 -21.85 -8.49 -5.41
C PRO A 146 -21.68 -7.39 -4.36
N THR A 147 -22.61 -7.35 -3.41
CA THR A 147 -22.54 -6.49 -2.21
C THR A 147 -21.55 -7.05 -1.20
N LYS A 148 -20.57 -6.23 -0.80
CA LYS A 148 -19.69 -6.49 0.35
C LYS A 148 -20.29 -5.79 1.57
N ASN A 149 -20.74 -6.53 2.58
CA ASN A 149 -21.16 -6.09 3.93
C ASN A 149 -21.75 -4.67 4.06
N ALA A 150 -23.04 -4.57 4.39
CA ALA A 150 -23.64 -3.31 4.85
C ALA A 150 -23.06 -2.94 6.23
N VAL A 151 -22.14 -1.98 6.26
CA VAL A 151 -21.69 -1.34 7.50
C VAL A 151 -22.61 -0.14 7.69
N CYS A 152 -23.24 -0.01 8.86
CA CYS A 152 -24.27 0.98 9.15
C CYS A 152 -24.06 2.33 8.43
N ASP A 153 -25.07 2.75 7.67
CA ASP A 153 -25.15 3.93 6.78
C ASP A 153 -24.47 3.84 5.39
N PHE A 154 -23.73 2.77 5.10
CA PHE A 154 -23.04 2.58 3.81
C PHE A 154 -23.33 1.22 3.15
N TRP A 155 -23.61 1.27 1.86
CA TRP A 155 -23.70 0.12 0.97
C TRP A 155 -22.42 0.02 0.14
N CYS A 156 -21.70 -1.11 0.23
CA CYS A 156 -20.50 -1.32 -0.57
C CYS A 156 -20.73 -2.37 -1.66
N PHE A 157 -20.37 -2.03 -2.89
CA PHE A 157 -20.46 -2.90 -4.07
C PHE A 157 -19.09 -3.04 -4.69
N SER A 158 -18.75 -4.25 -5.17
CA SER A 158 -17.56 -4.43 -6.02
C SER A 158 -17.99 -4.43 -7.48
N VAL A 159 -17.72 -3.35 -8.17
CA VAL A 159 -18.05 -3.16 -9.58
C VAL A 159 -16.88 -3.63 -10.42
N THR A 160 -17.14 -4.52 -11.37
CA THR A 160 -16.13 -5.05 -12.30
C THR A 160 -16.44 -4.61 -13.72
N ASN A 161 -15.41 -4.41 -14.55
CA ASN A 161 -15.54 -4.12 -15.99
C ASN A 161 -16.23 -2.79 -16.36
N MET A 162 -16.42 -1.88 -15.42
CA MET A 162 -16.86 -0.51 -15.68
C MET A 162 -15.73 0.48 -15.37
N GLY A 163 -15.55 1.47 -16.24
CA GLY A 163 -14.68 2.60 -15.95
C GLY A 163 -15.33 3.56 -14.94
N GLN A 164 -14.52 4.27 -14.16
CA GLN A 164 -14.97 5.24 -13.17
C GLN A 164 -16.02 6.22 -13.74
N LEU A 165 -15.81 6.75 -14.95
CA LEU A 165 -16.74 7.68 -15.60
C LEU A 165 -18.12 7.05 -15.88
N GLN A 166 -18.17 5.76 -16.22
CA GLN A 166 -19.44 5.08 -16.47
C GLN A 166 -20.22 4.92 -15.15
N ILE A 167 -19.52 4.56 -14.07
CA ILE A 167 -20.11 4.47 -12.73
C ILE A 167 -20.65 5.84 -12.33
N MET A 168 -19.86 6.91 -12.48
CA MET A 168 -20.29 8.28 -12.18
C MET A 168 -21.55 8.69 -12.96
N ASN A 169 -21.61 8.38 -14.26
CA ASN A 169 -22.76 8.71 -15.08
C ASN A 169 -24.04 7.98 -14.63
N VAL A 170 -23.94 6.71 -14.23
CA VAL A 170 -25.07 5.94 -13.68
C VAL A 170 -25.53 6.54 -12.36
N LEU A 171 -24.61 6.91 -11.45
CA LEU A 171 -24.99 7.50 -10.16
C LEU A 171 -25.66 8.87 -10.34
N ASN A 172 -25.09 9.70 -11.22
CA ASN A 172 -25.63 11.02 -11.53
C ASN A 172 -26.98 10.94 -12.24
N SER A 173 -27.22 9.95 -13.12
CA SER A 173 -28.52 9.77 -13.77
C SER A 173 -29.64 9.39 -12.80
N HIS A 174 -29.29 8.77 -11.67
CA HIS A 174 -30.23 8.45 -10.59
C HIS A 174 -30.42 9.59 -9.58
N GLY A 175 -29.76 10.74 -9.81
CA GLY A 175 -29.92 11.95 -9.00
C GLY A 175 -29.16 11.94 -7.68
N LEU A 176 -28.19 11.02 -7.50
CA LEU A 176 -27.31 11.04 -6.34
C LEU A 176 -26.35 12.22 -6.39
N LEU A 177 -26.14 12.85 -5.25
CA LEU A 177 -25.14 13.90 -5.09
C LEU A 177 -23.74 13.28 -4.98
N GLU A 178 -22.71 13.99 -5.44
CA GLU A 178 -21.31 13.55 -5.30
C GLU A 178 -20.88 13.35 -3.82
N SER A 179 -21.61 13.92 -2.85
CA SER A 179 -21.39 13.71 -1.42
C SER A 179 -21.92 12.37 -0.90
N GLU A 180 -22.72 11.65 -1.70
CA GLU A 180 -23.44 10.44 -1.31
C GLU A 180 -22.76 9.17 -1.80
N TRP A 181 -21.69 9.27 -2.57
CA TRP A 181 -20.97 8.11 -3.06
C TRP A 181 -19.47 8.33 -3.14
N ILE A 182 -18.72 7.23 -3.04
CA ILE A 182 -17.26 7.20 -3.18
C ILE A 182 -16.90 6.01 -4.06
N ILE A 183 -16.06 6.25 -5.07
CA ILE A 183 -15.46 5.21 -5.90
C ILE A 183 -14.00 5.08 -5.47
N GLU A 184 -13.61 3.89 -5.00
CA GLU A 184 -12.23 3.55 -4.67
C GLU A 184 -11.73 2.48 -5.64
N ALA A 185 -10.50 2.63 -6.14
CA ALA A 185 -9.86 1.56 -6.90
C ALA A 185 -9.54 0.37 -5.98
N ALA A 186 -9.56 -0.84 -6.53
CA ALA A 186 -9.17 -2.03 -5.79
C ALA A 186 -7.73 -1.91 -5.28
N LYS A 187 -7.56 -2.20 -3.99
CA LYS A 187 -6.26 -2.25 -3.31
C LYS A 187 -5.69 -3.66 -3.32
N MET A 188 -4.38 -3.77 -3.11
CA MET A 188 -3.67 -5.04 -2.97
C MET A 188 -4.25 -5.93 -1.89
N GLU A 189 -4.80 -5.35 -0.83
CA GLU A 189 -5.45 -6.08 0.26
C GLU A 189 -6.66 -6.90 -0.21
N GLN A 190 -7.47 -6.35 -1.11
CA GLN A 190 -8.57 -7.10 -1.71
C GLN A 190 -8.06 -8.24 -2.60
N ILE A 191 -7.06 -7.94 -3.43
CA ILE A 191 -6.47 -8.94 -4.33
C ILE A 191 -5.89 -10.09 -3.53
N PHE A 192 -5.24 -9.79 -2.40
CA PHE A 192 -4.73 -10.78 -1.47
C PHE A 192 -5.88 -11.67 -0.95
N MET A 193 -6.96 -11.08 -0.44
CA MET A 193 -8.11 -11.84 0.06
C MET A 193 -8.72 -12.75 -1.03
N GLU A 194 -8.95 -12.24 -2.24
CA GLU A 194 -9.48 -13.03 -3.35
C GLU A 194 -8.58 -14.22 -3.72
N VAL A 195 -7.26 -13.98 -3.76
CA VAL A 195 -6.28 -15.02 -4.09
C VAL A 195 -6.19 -16.07 -2.99
N VAL A 196 -6.33 -15.69 -1.73
CA VAL A 196 -6.33 -16.61 -0.59
C VAL A 196 -7.63 -17.40 -0.52
N ASP A 197 -8.78 -16.75 -0.68
CA ASP A 197 -10.10 -17.39 -0.64
C ASP A 197 -10.29 -18.39 -1.79
N SER A 198 -9.73 -18.10 -2.97
CA SER A 198 -9.76 -19.03 -4.11
C SER A 198 -8.80 -20.22 -3.99
N ALA A 199 -7.87 -20.18 -3.03
CA ALA A 199 -6.89 -21.24 -2.78
C ALA A 199 -7.33 -22.22 -1.67
N GLN A 200 -8.47 -21.99 -1.03
CA GLN A 200 -9.12 -22.87 -0.05
C GLN A 200 -10.01 -23.92 -0.75
#